data_AF-A0A2V1GVW3-F1
#
_entry.id   AF-A0A2V1GVW3-F1
#
_cell.length_a   1.000
_cell.length_b   1.000
_cell.length_c   1.000
_cell.angle_alpha   90.00
_cell.angle_beta   90.00
_cell.angle_gamma   90.00
#
_symmetry.space_group_name_H-M   'P 1'
#
loop_
_entity.id
_entity.type
_entity.pdbx_description
1 polymer ?
#
loop_
_entity_poly.entity_id
_entity_poly.type
_entity_poly.pdbx_seq_one_letter_code
_entity_poly.pdbx_strand_id
1 'polypeptide(L)'
;MFLLILSLLFVWMLYRDFKAKKANIKGFESFDRYYRLSLLALILICWWFPFNQWQFNRYLTDKATELAGGEPVSIHCDSAIDAIFEDGVGRAGSAYIEERRIVFHYSWCGKLKNFLDNPQEKLTREERFSMHVFTHEVMHIRGEYNEQKTDCQAIQRDYQAALLLGVPEYVARENALDYYQTEYPRHPYYSSQCHPGGPMDEKLPNSVWKFL
;
A
#
# COMPACT_ATOMS: atom_id res chain seq x y z
N MET A 1 -3.93 8.84 14.38
CA MET A 1 -4.62 9.32 15.61
C MET A 1 -4.52 10.85 15.79
N PHE A 2 -3.34 11.46 15.64
CA PHE A 2 -3.14 12.91 15.79
C PHE A 2 -4.10 13.79 14.97
N LEU A 3 -4.27 13.51 13.67
CA LEU A 3 -5.16 14.28 12.80
C LEU A 3 -6.63 14.25 13.24
N LEU A 4 -7.10 13.15 13.83
CA LEU A 4 -8.46 13.07 14.37
C LEU A 4 -8.64 14.00 15.57
N ILE A 5 -7.64 14.08 16.45
CA ILE A 5 -7.62 15.01 17.59
C ILE A 5 -7.59 16.47 17.10
N LEU A 6 -6.76 16.75 16.09
CA LEU A 6 -6.68 18.08 15.49
C LEU A 6 -8.02 18.49 14.83
N SER A 7 -8.72 17.55 14.22
CA SER A 7 -10.08 17.78 13.68
C SER A 7 -11.07 18.19 14.78
N LEU A 8 -11.03 17.56 15.95
CA LEU A 8 -11.88 17.93 17.09
C LEU A 8 -11.61 19.37 17.56
N LEU A 9 -10.35 19.83 17.53
CA LEU A 9 -9.99 21.21 17.83
C LEU A 9 -10.65 22.17 16.83
N PHE A 10 -10.59 21.89 15.53
CA PHE A 10 -11.22 22.73 14.51
C PHE A 10 -12.76 22.73 14.61
N VAL A 11 -13.37 21.59 14.91
CA VAL A 11 -14.82 21.50 15.20
C VAL A 11 -15.18 22.39 16.39
N TRP A 12 -14.39 22.34 17.47
CA TRP A 12 -14.61 23.18 18.64
C TRP A 12 -14.44 24.68 18.31
N MET A 13 -13.43 25.05 17.52
CA MET A 13 -13.24 26.44 17.08
C MET A 13 -14.41 26.95 16.25
N LEU A 14 -14.97 26.10 15.38
CA LEU A 14 -16.14 26.41 14.57
C LEU A 14 -17.39 26.59 15.44
N TYR A 15 -17.61 25.66 16.38
CA TYR A 15 -18.72 25.74 17.34
C TYR A 15 -18.64 27.02 18.20
N ARG A 16 -17.45 27.34 18.70
CA ARG A 16 -17.19 28.56 19.48
C ARG A 16 -17.52 29.81 18.68
N ASP A 17 -17.14 29.86 17.40
CA ASP A 17 -17.43 31.00 16.54
C ASP A 17 -18.93 31.20 16.31
N PHE A 18 -19.69 30.13 16.09
CA PHE A 18 -21.16 30.21 15.99
C PHE A 18 -21.84 30.67 17.28
N LYS A 19 -21.25 30.38 18.45
CA LYS A 19 -21.78 30.81 19.76
C LYS A 19 -21.35 32.22 20.17
N ALA A 20 -20.33 32.78 19.55
CA ALA A 20 -19.85 34.12 19.88
C ALA A 20 -20.86 35.20 19.46
N LYS A 21 -21.23 36.09 20.40
CA LYS A 21 -22.04 37.28 20.08
C LYS A 21 -21.16 38.25 19.27
N LYS A 22 -21.48 38.49 18.00
CA LYS A 22 -20.68 39.38 17.13
C LYS A 22 -21.15 40.82 17.20
N ALA A 23 -20.21 41.75 17.35
CA ALA A 23 -20.46 43.17 17.16
C ALA A 23 -20.64 43.46 15.66
N ASN A 24 -21.65 44.25 15.31
CA ASN A 24 -22.06 44.47 13.92
C ASN A 24 -21.12 45.51 13.25
N ILE A 25 -19.95 45.06 12.81
CA ILE A 25 -18.92 45.90 12.17
C ILE A 25 -18.89 45.59 10.68
N LYS A 26 -19.18 46.59 9.83
CA LYS A 26 -19.14 46.47 8.36
C LYS A 26 -17.76 45.96 7.89
N GLY A 27 -17.74 44.91 7.06
CA GLY A 27 -16.53 44.27 6.54
C GLY A 27 -16.05 43.05 7.34
N PHE A 28 -16.53 42.85 8.57
CA PHE A 28 -16.16 41.68 9.38
C PHE A 28 -16.88 40.39 8.93
N GLU A 29 -18.01 40.50 8.21
CA GLU A 29 -18.79 39.35 7.74
C GLU A 29 -18.11 38.52 6.64
N SER A 30 -17.29 39.13 5.78
CA SER A 30 -16.58 38.38 4.74
C SER A 30 -15.42 37.58 5.34
N PHE A 31 -14.65 38.19 6.24
CA PHE A 31 -13.59 37.54 7.00
C PHE A 31 -14.11 36.32 7.78
N ASP A 32 -15.27 36.46 8.40
CA ASP A 32 -15.94 35.37 9.12
C ASP A 32 -16.30 34.18 8.21
N ARG A 33 -16.83 34.45 7.01
CA ARG A 33 -17.14 33.39 6.04
C ARG A 33 -15.90 32.62 5.62
N TYR A 34 -14.82 33.31 5.26
CA TYR A 34 -13.58 32.66 4.85
C TYR A 34 -12.95 31.85 6.00
N TYR A 35 -12.95 32.38 7.22
CA TYR A 35 -12.47 31.65 8.39
C TYR A 35 -13.23 30.34 8.61
N ARG A 36 -14.58 30.37 8.55
CA ARG A 36 -15.41 29.16 8.69
C ARG A 36 -15.17 28.15 7.59
N LEU A 37 -15.05 28.61 6.33
CA LEU A 37 -14.74 27.74 5.20
C LEU A 37 -13.37 27.07 5.37
N SER A 38 -12.36 27.83 5.82
CA SER A 38 -11.04 27.28 6.11
C SER A 38 -11.08 26.22 7.22
N LEU A 39 -11.82 26.46 8.31
CA LEU A 39 -12.00 25.45 9.37
C LEU A 39 -12.69 24.18 8.85
N LEU A 40 -13.76 24.32 8.06
CA LEU A 40 -14.45 23.18 7.45
C LEU A 40 -13.52 22.38 6.54
N ALA A 41 -12.73 23.06 5.70
CA ALA A 41 -11.75 22.40 4.85
C ALA A 41 -10.71 21.63 5.67
N LEU A 42 -10.19 22.23 6.75
CA LEU A 42 -9.23 21.58 7.64
C LEU A 42 -9.80 20.35 8.36
N ILE A 43 -11.07 20.42 8.81
CA ILE A 43 -11.78 19.27 9.39
C ILE A 43 -11.86 18.13 8.37
N LEU A 44 -12.30 18.44 7.14
CA LEU A 44 -12.44 17.45 6.07
C LEU A 44 -11.08 16.81 5.71
N ILE A 45 -10.02 17.60 5.60
CA ILE A 45 -8.66 17.09 5.32
C ILE A 45 -8.18 16.18 6.46
N CYS A 46 -8.35 16.60 7.71
CA CYS A 46 -7.92 15.84 8.88
C CYS A 46 -8.68 14.51 9.06
N TRP A 47 -9.91 14.41 8.53
CA TRP A 47 -10.67 13.16 8.49
C TRP A 47 -10.35 12.32 7.26
N TRP A 48 -10.19 12.95 6.10
CA TRP A 48 -9.95 12.27 4.83
C TRP A 48 -8.69 11.42 4.87
N PHE A 49 -7.57 11.98 5.34
CA PHE A 49 -6.28 11.28 5.34
C PHE A 49 -6.29 9.96 6.15
N PRO A 50 -6.65 9.95 7.45
CA PRO A 50 -6.68 8.70 8.22
C PRO A 50 -7.75 7.72 7.72
N PHE A 51 -8.89 8.24 7.23
CA PHE A 51 -9.93 7.38 6.65
C PHE A 51 -9.43 6.67 5.39
N ASN A 52 -8.83 7.42 4.46
CA ASN A 52 -8.27 6.87 3.22
C ASN A 52 -7.15 5.85 3.51
N GLN A 53 -6.28 6.13 4.48
CA GLN A 53 -5.24 5.19 4.92
C GLN A 53 -5.84 3.90 5.48
N TRP A 54 -6.84 4.02 6.36
CA TRP A 54 -7.52 2.88 6.94
C TRP A 54 -8.21 2.01 5.88
N GLN A 55 -8.89 2.65 4.93
CA GLN A 55 -9.54 1.98 3.80
C GLN A 55 -8.52 1.18 2.97
N PHE A 56 -7.38 1.80 2.63
CA PHE A 56 -6.33 1.14 1.86
C PHE A 56 -5.65 -0.01 2.63
N ASN A 57 -5.33 0.18 3.91
CA ASN A 57 -4.79 -0.89 4.75
C ASN A 57 -5.73 -2.09 4.86
N ARG A 58 -7.05 -1.83 5.02
CA ARG A 58 -8.09 -2.87 5.03
C ARG A 58 -8.14 -3.62 3.70
N TYR A 59 -8.14 -2.88 2.60
CA TYR A 59 -8.13 -3.47 1.26
C TYR A 59 -6.92 -4.39 1.05
N LEU A 60 -5.70 -3.92 1.33
CA LEU A 60 -4.49 -4.73 1.21
C LEU A 60 -4.49 -5.92 2.15
N THR A 61 -4.94 -5.73 3.40
CA THR A 61 -5.09 -6.81 4.40
C THR A 61 -5.98 -7.93 3.90
N ASP A 62 -7.15 -7.58 3.34
CA ASP A 62 -8.12 -8.56 2.86
C ASP A 62 -7.53 -9.35 1.67
N LYS A 63 -6.81 -8.69 0.75
CA LYS A 63 -6.15 -9.34 -0.40
C LYS A 63 -4.92 -10.17 -0.03
N ALA A 64 -4.14 -9.71 0.94
CA ALA A 64 -3.01 -10.45 1.48
C ALA A 64 -3.46 -11.72 2.20
N THR A 65 -4.55 -11.65 2.97
CA THR A 65 -5.16 -12.81 3.62
C THR A 65 -5.58 -13.85 2.59
N GLU A 66 -6.23 -13.43 1.50
CA GLU A 66 -6.60 -14.32 0.39
C GLU A 66 -5.37 -14.97 -0.26
N LEU A 67 -4.33 -14.17 -0.56
CA LEU A 67 -3.10 -14.64 -1.19
C LEU A 67 -2.23 -15.53 -0.26
N ALA A 68 -2.31 -15.32 1.05
CA ALA A 68 -1.66 -16.15 2.07
C ALA A 68 -2.37 -17.51 2.29
N GLY A 69 -3.48 -17.78 1.60
CA GLY A 69 -4.24 -19.02 1.75
C GLY A 69 -5.32 -18.97 2.83
N GLY A 70 -5.79 -17.77 3.19
CA GLY A 70 -6.88 -17.53 4.15
C GLY A 70 -6.42 -17.31 5.59
N GLU A 71 -5.12 -17.43 5.88
CA GLU A 71 -4.57 -17.13 7.21
C GLU A 71 -4.63 -15.62 7.47
N PRO A 72 -5.18 -15.16 8.63
CA PRO A 72 -5.30 -13.74 8.91
C PRO A 72 -3.95 -13.03 8.90
N VAL A 73 -3.81 -12.03 8.04
CA VAL A 73 -2.65 -11.13 7.96
C VAL A 73 -3.08 -9.71 8.30
N SER A 74 -2.20 -8.90 8.88
CA SER A 74 -2.43 -7.46 9.00
C SER A 74 -1.42 -6.71 8.15
N ILE A 75 -1.90 -5.82 7.27
CA ILE A 75 -1.04 -4.92 6.50
C ILE A 75 -1.16 -3.51 7.06
N HIS A 76 -0.02 -2.93 7.38
CA HIS A 76 0.12 -1.51 7.68
C HIS A 76 0.98 -0.86 6.62
N CYS A 77 0.38 -0.01 5.80
CA CYS A 77 1.14 0.92 5.00
C CYS A 77 1.55 2.11 5.88
N ASP A 78 2.84 2.46 5.87
CA ASP A 78 3.34 3.60 6.62
C ASP A 78 2.86 4.91 6.01
N SER A 79 2.54 5.86 6.87
CA SER A 79 2.27 7.24 6.49
C SER A 79 3.55 8.08 6.47
N ALA A 80 3.47 9.28 5.91
CA ALA A 80 4.59 10.24 5.93
C ALA A 80 5.05 10.56 7.37
N ILE A 81 4.14 10.47 8.36
CA ILE A 81 4.47 10.67 9.77
C ILE A 81 5.22 9.45 10.29
N ASP A 82 4.77 8.24 9.96
CA ASP A 82 5.43 7.00 10.40
C ASP A 82 6.88 6.95 9.88
N ALA A 83 7.08 7.32 8.61
CA ALA A 83 8.41 7.38 7.98
C ALA A 83 9.40 8.37 8.64
N ILE A 84 8.93 9.38 9.38
CA ILE A 84 9.80 10.29 10.14
C ILE A 84 10.39 9.59 11.37
N PHE A 85 9.67 8.62 11.92
CA PHE A 85 10.02 7.92 13.16
C PHE A 85 10.52 6.49 12.92
N GLU A 86 10.80 6.14 11.66
CA GLU A 86 11.10 4.77 11.27
C GLU A 86 12.61 4.47 11.22
N ASP A 87 13.03 3.44 11.95
CA ASP A 87 14.38 2.87 11.90
C ASP A 87 14.49 1.90 10.70
N GLY A 88 14.61 2.43 9.48
CA GLY A 88 14.53 1.58 8.30
C GLY A 88 14.81 2.23 6.94
N VAL A 89 15.65 3.28 6.90
CA VAL A 89 15.94 4.02 5.66
C VAL A 89 16.40 3.05 4.55
N GLY A 90 15.59 2.92 3.50
CA GLY A 90 15.91 2.16 2.30
C GLY A 90 15.28 0.75 2.18
N ARG A 91 14.47 0.30 3.14
CA ARG A 91 13.70 -0.95 3.02
C ARG A 91 12.43 -0.75 2.20
N ALA A 92 11.97 -1.82 1.54
CA ALA A 92 10.75 -1.79 0.73
C ALA A 92 9.50 -2.26 1.48
N GLY A 93 9.64 -3.33 2.26
CA GLY A 93 8.66 -3.84 3.20
C GLY A 93 9.36 -4.57 4.34
N SER A 94 8.57 -5.04 5.30
CA SER A 94 9.01 -5.93 6.36
C SER A 94 7.86 -6.82 6.81
N ALA A 95 8.07 -8.13 6.75
CA ALA A 95 7.16 -9.14 7.28
C ALA A 95 7.59 -9.63 8.67
N TYR A 96 6.71 -9.44 9.66
CA TYR A 96 6.81 -9.99 11.00
C TYR A 96 6.01 -11.29 11.05
N ILE A 97 6.67 -12.41 10.75
CA ILE A 97 6.04 -13.72 10.53
C ILE A 97 5.25 -14.20 11.75
N GLU A 98 5.81 -14.06 12.96
CA GLU A 98 5.15 -14.48 14.20
C GLU A 98 3.89 -13.66 14.53
N GLU A 99 3.94 -12.35 14.26
CA GLU A 99 2.83 -11.42 14.47
C GLU A 99 1.82 -11.43 13.32
N ARG A 100 2.14 -12.11 12.21
CA ARG A 100 1.41 -12.08 10.94
C ARG A 100 1.12 -10.64 10.50
N ARG A 101 2.13 -9.79 10.62
CA ARG A 101 2.05 -8.36 10.30
C ARG A 101 3.03 -8.01 9.20
N ILE A 102 2.56 -7.32 8.18
CA ILE A 102 3.39 -6.74 7.13
C ILE A 102 3.36 -5.23 7.31
N VAL A 103 4.55 -4.63 7.33
CA VAL A 103 4.73 -3.18 7.23
C VAL A 103 5.22 -2.88 5.83
N PHE A 104 4.50 -2.02 5.12
CA PHE A 104 4.86 -1.59 3.79
C PHE A 104 5.26 -0.12 3.80
N HIS A 105 6.54 0.13 3.56
CA HIS A 105 7.13 1.44 3.82
C HIS A 105 6.56 2.52 2.92
N TYR A 106 6.50 3.75 3.46
CA TYR A 106 5.73 4.87 2.90
C TYR A 106 5.97 5.11 1.41
N SER A 107 7.24 5.09 0.97
CA SER A 107 7.61 5.35 -0.42
C SER A 107 7.07 4.28 -1.39
N TRP A 108 7.10 3.01 -1.00
CA TRP A 108 6.64 1.89 -1.82
C TRP A 108 5.13 1.70 -1.74
N CYS A 109 4.55 1.94 -0.57
CA CYS A 109 3.11 1.98 -0.45
C CYS A 109 2.47 3.09 -1.30
N GLY A 110 3.06 4.28 -1.33
CA GLY A 110 2.60 5.35 -2.22
C GLY A 110 2.63 4.94 -3.69
N LYS A 111 3.68 4.24 -4.13
CA LYS A 111 3.80 3.72 -5.51
C LYS A 111 2.75 2.65 -5.81
N LEU A 112 2.54 1.69 -4.90
CA LEU A 112 1.51 0.67 -5.06
C LEU A 112 0.13 1.31 -5.13
N LYS A 113 -0.17 2.26 -4.25
CA LYS A 113 -1.44 2.98 -4.26
C LYS A 113 -1.66 3.73 -5.57
N ASN A 114 -0.66 4.49 -6.04
CA ASN A 114 -0.76 5.22 -7.31
C ASN A 114 -1.04 4.28 -8.49
N PHE A 115 -0.38 3.13 -8.50
CA PHE A 115 -0.62 2.10 -9.50
C PHE A 115 -2.06 1.57 -9.43
N LEU A 116 -2.54 1.22 -8.23
CA LEU A 116 -3.89 0.68 -8.05
C LEU A 116 -4.99 1.71 -8.32
N ASP A 117 -4.71 3.01 -8.18
CA ASP A 117 -5.62 4.08 -8.56
C ASP A 117 -5.79 4.19 -10.10
N ASN A 118 -4.79 3.77 -10.89
CA ASN A 118 -4.82 3.81 -12.37
C ASN A 118 -4.25 2.51 -12.99
N PRO A 119 -4.91 1.36 -12.83
CA PRO A 119 -4.31 0.05 -13.13
C PRO A 119 -4.24 -0.28 -14.63
N GLN A 120 -4.68 0.61 -15.51
CA GLN A 120 -4.74 0.42 -16.97
C GLN A 120 -3.48 0.90 -17.69
N GLU A 121 -2.66 1.72 -17.03
CA GLU A 121 -1.46 2.33 -17.63
C GLU A 121 -0.26 1.38 -17.57
N LYS A 122 0.74 1.64 -18.43
CA LYS A 122 2.00 0.90 -18.38
C LYS A 122 2.76 1.31 -17.11
N LEU A 123 3.03 0.34 -16.24
CA LEU A 123 3.72 0.58 -14.97
C LEU A 123 5.15 1.09 -15.20
N THR A 124 5.53 2.04 -14.37
CA THR A 124 6.94 2.32 -14.13
C THR A 124 7.61 1.13 -13.45
N ARG A 125 8.94 1.05 -13.55
CA ARG A 125 9.73 0.02 -12.85
C ARG A 125 9.41 -0.01 -11.35
N GLU A 126 9.28 1.15 -10.73
CA GLU A 126 9.09 1.23 -9.28
C GLU A 126 7.68 0.83 -8.85
N GLU A 127 6.66 1.10 -9.67
CA GLU A 127 5.29 0.61 -9.43
C GLU A 127 5.23 -0.92 -9.57
N ARG A 128 5.86 -1.48 -10.61
CA ARG A 128 5.97 -2.93 -10.79
C ARG A 128 6.67 -3.59 -9.61
N PHE A 129 7.78 -3.00 -9.17
CA PHE A 129 8.49 -3.47 -7.99
C PHE A 129 7.63 -3.36 -6.72
N SER A 130 6.88 -2.27 -6.52
CA SER A 130 6.00 -2.13 -5.36
C SER A 130 4.92 -3.23 -5.28
N MET A 131 4.41 -3.66 -6.45
CA MET A 131 3.50 -4.78 -6.57
C MET A 131 4.18 -6.10 -6.21
N HIS A 132 5.40 -6.32 -6.71
CA HIS A 132 6.18 -7.50 -6.37
C HIS A 132 6.51 -7.58 -4.88
N VAL A 133 6.89 -6.45 -4.25
CA VAL A 133 7.16 -6.42 -2.80
C VAL A 133 5.91 -6.80 -2.01
N PHE A 134 4.71 -6.33 -2.40
CA PHE A 134 3.47 -6.80 -1.77
C PHE A 134 3.37 -8.34 -1.82
N THR A 135 3.58 -8.95 -2.99
CA THR A 135 3.55 -10.41 -3.11
C THR A 135 4.64 -11.08 -2.26
N HIS A 136 5.86 -10.54 -2.28
CA HIS A 136 7.03 -11.01 -1.54
C HIS A 136 6.78 -11.04 -0.02
N GLU A 137 6.32 -9.94 0.55
CA GLU A 137 6.06 -9.88 1.99
C GLU A 137 4.93 -10.82 2.41
N VAL A 138 3.92 -11.04 1.55
CA VAL A 138 2.86 -12.02 1.81
C VAL A 138 3.42 -13.45 1.82
N MET A 139 4.43 -13.76 1.01
CA MET A 139 5.06 -15.08 1.01
C MET A 139 5.83 -15.37 2.30
N HIS A 140 6.46 -14.36 2.91
CA HIS A 140 7.05 -14.52 4.24
C HIS A 140 6.01 -14.94 5.29
N ILE A 141 4.79 -14.39 5.25
CA ILE A 141 3.72 -14.75 6.19
C ILE A 141 3.30 -16.22 6.09
N ARG A 142 3.58 -16.88 4.96
CA ARG A 142 3.36 -18.33 4.80
C ARG A 142 4.44 -19.18 5.50
N GLY A 143 5.35 -18.55 6.26
CA GLY A 143 6.40 -19.21 7.04
C GLY A 143 7.71 -19.41 6.28
N GLU A 144 7.93 -18.72 5.16
CA GLU A 144 9.20 -18.77 4.43
C GLU A 144 10.14 -17.67 4.94
N TYR A 145 11.34 -18.07 5.39
CA TYR A 145 12.35 -17.15 5.93
C TYR A 145 13.51 -16.92 4.95
N ASN A 146 13.61 -17.73 3.90
CA ASN A 146 14.67 -17.61 2.91
C ASN A 146 14.26 -16.62 1.81
N GLU A 147 14.90 -15.46 1.77
CA GLU A 147 14.66 -14.38 0.80
C GLU A 147 14.61 -14.87 -0.66
N GLN A 148 15.54 -15.73 -1.09
CA GLN A 148 15.56 -16.24 -2.48
C GLN A 148 14.36 -17.12 -2.79
N LYS A 149 13.95 -17.95 -1.83
CA LYS A 149 12.78 -18.81 -1.97
C LYS A 149 11.49 -17.99 -1.89
N THR A 150 11.40 -17.01 -0.99
CA THR A 150 10.30 -16.05 -0.91
C THR A 150 10.14 -15.30 -2.23
N ASP A 151 11.22 -14.77 -2.80
CA ASP A 151 11.22 -14.05 -4.08
C ASP A 151 10.69 -14.94 -5.21
N CYS A 152 11.13 -16.21 -5.23
CA CYS A 152 10.64 -17.17 -6.23
C CYS A 152 9.14 -17.51 -6.05
N GLN A 153 8.68 -17.68 -4.81
CA GLN A 153 7.27 -17.88 -4.50
C GLN A 153 6.42 -16.68 -4.89
N ALA A 154 6.98 -15.47 -4.76
CA ALA A 154 6.33 -14.22 -5.14
C ALA A 154 6.23 -14.09 -6.66
N ILE A 155 7.32 -14.31 -7.39
CA ILE A 155 7.32 -14.32 -8.87
C ILE A 155 6.23 -15.22 -9.43
N GLN A 156 6.11 -16.44 -8.89
CA GLN A 156 5.08 -17.38 -9.30
C GLN A 156 3.67 -16.82 -9.12
N ARG A 157 3.45 -15.97 -8.10
CA ARG A 157 2.13 -15.43 -7.74
C ARG A 157 1.87 -14.02 -8.20
N ASP A 158 2.84 -13.28 -8.73
CA ASP A 158 2.67 -11.87 -9.09
C ASP A 158 1.49 -11.63 -10.04
N TYR A 159 1.30 -12.50 -11.02
CA TYR A 159 0.13 -12.44 -11.91
C TYR A 159 -1.18 -12.56 -11.13
N GLN A 160 -1.26 -13.48 -10.17
CA GLN A 160 -2.47 -13.69 -9.36
C GLN A 160 -2.68 -12.58 -8.34
N ALA A 161 -1.62 -12.14 -7.68
CA ALA A 161 -1.66 -11.00 -6.77
C ALA A 161 -2.20 -9.76 -7.49
N ALA A 162 -1.76 -9.51 -8.73
CA ALA A 162 -2.21 -8.39 -9.53
C ALA A 162 -3.71 -8.49 -9.83
N LEU A 163 -4.19 -9.66 -10.26
CA LEU A 163 -5.63 -9.89 -10.47
C LEU A 163 -6.45 -9.67 -9.18
N LEU A 164 -5.95 -10.18 -8.03
CA LEU A 164 -6.60 -10.00 -6.73
C LEU A 164 -6.69 -8.52 -6.33
N LEU A 165 -5.69 -7.73 -6.72
CA LEU A 165 -5.65 -6.29 -6.52
C LEU A 165 -6.43 -5.51 -7.61
N GLY A 166 -7.22 -6.18 -8.44
CA GLY A 166 -8.09 -5.54 -9.44
C GLY A 166 -7.36 -5.05 -10.69
N VAL A 167 -6.11 -5.46 -10.89
CA VAL A 167 -5.35 -5.13 -12.09
C VAL A 167 -5.93 -5.91 -13.29
N PRO A 168 -6.15 -5.26 -14.46
CA PRO A 168 -6.59 -5.94 -15.67
C PRO A 168 -5.67 -7.09 -16.06
N GLU A 169 -6.24 -8.16 -16.59
CA GLU A 169 -5.49 -9.38 -16.87
C GLU A 169 -4.28 -9.18 -17.80
N TYR A 170 -4.44 -8.35 -18.84
CA TYR A 170 -3.35 -8.09 -19.78
C TYR A 170 -2.18 -7.36 -19.09
N VAL A 171 -2.49 -6.37 -18.23
CA VAL A 171 -1.50 -5.62 -17.43
C VAL A 171 -0.85 -6.54 -16.40
N ALA A 172 -1.63 -7.34 -15.68
CA ALA A 172 -1.13 -8.30 -14.68
C ALA A 172 -0.13 -9.29 -15.31
N ARG A 173 -0.47 -9.83 -16.48
CA ARG A 173 0.40 -10.77 -17.22
C ARG A 173 1.67 -10.09 -17.69
N GLU A 174 1.55 -8.97 -18.39
CA GLU A 174 2.71 -8.23 -18.90
C GLU A 174 3.64 -7.83 -17.76
N ASN A 175 3.09 -7.43 -16.62
CA ASN A 175 3.90 -7.00 -15.50
C ASN A 175 4.67 -8.11 -14.83
N ALA A 176 4.02 -9.24 -14.57
CA ALA A 176 4.67 -10.39 -13.96
C ALA A 176 5.79 -10.95 -14.88
N LEU A 177 5.56 -10.96 -16.19
CA LEU A 177 6.58 -11.36 -17.17
C LEU A 177 7.75 -10.38 -17.21
N ASP A 178 7.48 -9.07 -17.28
CA ASP A 178 8.54 -8.06 -17.35
C ASP A 178 9.40 -8.07 -16.08
N TYR A 179 8.80 -8.24 -14.90
CA TYR A 179 9.56 -8.40 -13.65
C TYR A 179 10.50 -9.60 -13.71
N TYR A 180 9.97 -10.79 -14.03
CA TYR A 180 10.75 -12.02 -14.10
C TYR A 180 11.87 -11.98 -15.15
N GLN A 181 11.62 -11.38 -16.31
CA GLN A 181 12.57 -11.38 -17.42
C GLN A 181 13.63 -10.28 -17.29
N THR A 182 13.27 -9.12 -16.72
CA THR A 182 14.14 -7.93 -16.78
C THR A 182 14.69 -7.51 -15.43
N GLU A 183 13.93 -7.68 -14.35
CA GLU A 183 14.30 -7.21 -13.00
C GLU A 183 14.90 -8.32 -12.16
N TYR A 184 14.25 -9.50 -12.11
CA TYR A 184 14.68 -10.63 -11.31
C TYR A 184 16.14 -11.07 -11.57
N PRO A 185 16.66 -11.14 -12.81
CA PRO A 185 18.06 -11.53 -13.05
C PRO A 185 19.11 -10.59 -12.45
N ARG A 186 18.71 -9.38 -12.05
CA ARG A 186 19.56 -8.37 -11.42
C ARG A 186 19.18 -8.13 -9.95
N HIS A 187 18.20 -8.88 -9.44
CA HIS A 187 17.70 -8.72 -8.08
C HIS A 187 18.68 -9.35 -7.08
N PRO A 188 18.90 -8.76 -5.88
CA PRO A 188 19.79 -9.33 -4.87
C PRO A 188 19.42 -10.75 -4.44
N TYR A 189 18.14 -11.12 -4.58
CA TYR A 189 17.61 -12.43 -4.23
C TYR A 189 17.51 -13.40 -5.42
N TYR A 190 18.18 -13.07 -6.54
CA TYR A 190 18.27 -13.97 -7.67
C TYR A 190 18.82 -15.34 -7.28
N SER A 191 18.13 -16.37 -7.76
CA SER A 191 18.51 -17.78 -7.67
C SER A 191 18.30 -18.45 -9.02
N SER A 192 19.32 -19.17 -9.49
CA SER A 192 19.25 -19.99 -10.70
C SER A 192 18.33 -21.20 -10.55
N GLN A 193 17.81 -21.48 -9.35
CA GLN A 193 16.84 -22.55 -9.09
C GLN A 193 15.39 -22.09 -9.31
N CYS A 194 15.16 -20.79 -9.44
CA CYS A 194 13.83 -20.22 -9.68
C CYS A 194 13.57 -20.08 -11.18
N HIS A 195 12.96 -21.10 -11.76
CA HIS A 195 12.52 -21.09 -13.15
C HIS A 195 11.42 -22.16 -13.35
N PRO A 196 10.66 -22.12 -14.46
CA PRO A 196 9.72 -23.17 -14.81
C PRO A 196 10.38 -24.55 -14.84
N GLY A 197 9.79 -25.53 -14.18
CA GLY A 197 10.30 -26.89 -13.97
C GLY A 197 11.50 -27.00 -13.02
N GLY A 198 11.95 -25.90 -12.42
CA GLY A 198 13.14 -25.84 -11.57
C GLY A 198 12.93 -26.37 -10.14
N PRO A 199 13.99 -26.43 -9.32
CA PRO A 199 13.90 -26.90 -7.94
C PRO A 199 12.99 -26.06 -7.03
N MET A 200 12.82 -24.76 -7.32
CA MET A 200 11.93 -23.86 -6.56
C MET A 200 10.53 -23.72 -7.20
N ASP A 201 10.22 -24.56 -8.18
CA ASP A 201 8.91 -24.63 -8.83
C ASP A 201 7.84 -25.31 -7.96
N GLU A 202 6.86 -24.53 -7.50
CA GLU A 202 5.73 -25.02 -6.69
C GLU A 202 4.59 -25.60 -7.53
N LYS A 203 4.73 -25.57 -8.86
CA LYS A 203 3.83 -26.12 -9.88
C LYS A 203 2.42 -25.57 -9.80
N LEU A 204 2.33 -24.26 -9.49
CA LEU A 204 1.05 -23.59 -9.36
C LEU A 204 0.37 -23.48 -10.73
N PRO A 205 -0.90 -23.91 -10.88
CA PRO A 205 -1.61 -23.86 -12.16
C PRO A 205 -1.85 -22.42 -12.66
N ASN A 206 -1.83 -21.47 -11.74
CA ASN A 206 -2.02 -20.05 -11.97
C ASN A 206 -0.70 -19.26 -11.90
N SER A 207 0.45 -19.93 -12.00
CA SER A 207 1.77 -19.28 -12.01
C SER A 207 1.95 -18.36 -13.22
N VAL A 208 2.77 -17.32 -13.08
CA VAL A 208 3.26 -16.53 -14.23
C VAL A 208 3.92 -17.41 -15.30
N TRP A 209 4.46 -18.57 -14.91
CA TRP A 209 5.14 -19.50 -15.80
C TRP A 209 4.29 -20.05 -16.93
N LYS A 210 2.95 -20.03 -16.81
CA LYS A 210 2.06 -20.46 -17.89
C LYS A 210 2.13 -19.57 -19.14
N PHE A 211 2.80 -18.41 -19.05
CA PHE A 211 2.95 -17.43 -20.12
C PHE A 211 4.37 -17.35 -20.70
N LEU A 212 5.28 -18.20 -20.21
CA LEU A 212 6.65 -18.35 -20.73
C LEU A 212 6.69 -19.46 -21.78
#